data_AF-A0A3Q1GIE2-F1
#
_entry.id   AF-A0A3Q1GIE2-F1
#
_cell.length_a   1.000
_cell.length_b   1.000
_cell.length_c   1.000
_cell.angle_alpha   90.00
_cell.angle_beta   90.00
_cell.angle_gamma   90.00
#
_symmetry.space_group_name_H-M   'P 1'
#
loop_
_entity.id
_entity.type
_entity.pdbx_description
1 polymer ?
#
loop_
_entity_poly.entity_id
_entity_poly.type
_entity_poly.pdbx_seq_one_letter_code
_entity_poly.pdbx_strand_id
1 'polypeptide(L)' 'MAKKEDLRRYLVRTHSDGKGSKAISKQDDVPVATVQSVINWYKRFNTVRNLSRRGRKRKVNGSRTMMSTLRVEVKVLT' A
#
# COMPACT_ATOMS: atom_id res chain seq x y z
N MET A 1 -0.97 -20.72 11.34
CA MET A 1 -0.03 -19.90 10.54
C MET A 1 -0.38 -18.44 10.72
N ALA A 2 0.30 -17.71 11.61
CA ALA A 2 0.10 -16.26 11.71
C ALA A 2 0.51 -15.62 10.38
N LYS A 3 -0.35 -14.79 9.79
CA LYS A 3 -0.06 -14.19 8.50
C LYS A 3 1.06 -13.17 8.71
N LYS A 4 2.02 -13.07 7.78
CA LYS A 4 3.11 -12.05 7.80
C LYS A 4 2.60 -10.61 7.97
N GLU A 5 1.36 -10.39 7.55
CA GLU A 5 0.55 -9.19 7.76
C GLU A 5 0.36 -8.86 9.25
N ASP A 6 0.07 -9.86 10.08
CA ASP A 6 -0.24 -9.70 11.50
C ASP A 6 0.99 -9.21 12.27
N LEU A 7 2.17 -9.76 11.96
CA LEU A 7 3.44 -9.29 12.50
C LEU A 7 3.67 -7.81 12.16
N ARG A 8 3.47 -7.41 10.90
CA ARG A 8 3.66 -6.03 10.48
C ARG A 8 2.64 -5.09 11.15
N ARG A 9 1.40 -5.52 11.38
CA ARG A 9 0.38 -4.74 12.10
C ARG A 9 0.77 -4.55 13.55
N TYR A 10 1.26 -5.60 14.19
CA TYR A 10 1.79 -5.54 15.54
C TYR A 10 2.97 -4.55 15.65
N LEU A 11 3.94 -4.61 14.72
CA LEU A 11 5.07 -3.67 14.69
C LEU A 11 4.62 -2.20 14.58
N VAL A 12 3.63 -1.93 13.73
CA VAL A 12 3.08 -0.57 13.57
C VAL A 12 2.37 -0.13 14.85
N ARG A 13 1.54 -0.98 15.47
CA ARG A 13 0.85 -0.66 16.72
C ARG A 13 1.83 -0.34 17.85
N THR A 14 2.81 -1.21 18.05
CA THR A 14 3.84 -1.04 19.08
C THR A 14 4.67 0.24 18.87
N HIS A 15 4.90 0.64 17.62
CA HIS A 15 5.55 1.92 17.30
C HIS A 15 4.62 3.12 17.55
N SER A 16 3.33 3.01 17.23
CA SER A 16 2.32 4.03 17.55
C SER A 16 2.17 4.25 19.05
N ASP A 17 2.36 3.21 19.87
CA ASP A 17 2.40 3.29 21.33
C ASP A 17 3.67 4.00 21.86
N GLY A 18 4.55 4.48 20.99
CA GLY A 18 5.74 5.29 21.33
C GLY A 18 7.03 4.49 21.52
N LYS A 19 7.04 3.17 21.26
CA LYS A 19 8.29 2.40 21.34
C LYS A 19 9.21 2.68 20.15
N GLY A 20 10.49 2.94 20.44
CA GLY A 20 11.51 3.15 19.42
C GLY A 20 11.84 1.88 18.63
N SER A 21 12.22 2.01 17.35
CA SER A 21 12.48 0.87 16.46
C SER A 21 13.57 -0.09 16.95
N LYS A 22 14.58 0.41 17.70
CA LYS A 22 15.64 -0.42 18.31
C LYS A 22 15.10 -1.30 19.44
N ALA A 23 14.15 -0.80 20.21
CA ALA A 23 13.54 -1.56 21.32
C ALA A 23 12.65 -2.68 20.76
N ILE A 24 11.84 -2.36 19.74
CA ILE A 24 10.99 -3.33 19.04
C ILE A 24 11.83 -4.45 18.42
N SER A 25 12.95 -4.09 17.77
CA SER A 25 13.88 -5.06 17.18
C SER A 25 14.41 -6.08 18.19
N LYS A 26 14.78 -5.63 19.40
CA LYS A 26 15.24 -6.53 20.47
C LYS A 26 14.12 -7.39 21.05
N GLN A 27 12.91 -6.84 21.14
CA GLN A 27 11.76 -7.54 21.73
C GLN A 27 11.25 -8.67 20.81
N ASP A 28 11.20 -8.41 19.50
CA ASP A 28 10.56 -9.30 18.53
C ASP A 28 11.57 -10.12 17.69
N ASP A 29 12.88 -9.98 17.98
CA ASP A 29 13.99 -10.59 17.23
C ASP A 29 13.94 -10.32 15.71
N VAL A 30 13.46 -9.13 15.35
CA VAL A 30 13.38 -8.68 13.95
C VAL A 30 14.51 -7.69 13.69
N PRO A 31 15.24 -7.77 12.55
CA PRO A 31 16.26 -6.79 12.22
C PRO A 31 15.71 -5.35 12.21
N VAL A 32 16.45 -4.41 12.80
CA VAL A 32 16.08 -2.98 12.88
C VAL A 32 15.67 -2.41 11.52
N ALA A 33 16.40 -2.76 10.46
CA ALA A 33 16.13 -2.33 9.09
C ALA A 33 14.74 -2.77 8.58
N THR A 34 14.28 -3.94 9.01
CA THR A 34 12.96 -4.47 8.66
C THR A 34 11.87 -3.70 9.38
N VAL A 35 12.04 -3.44 10.68
CA VAL A 35 11.12 -2.62 11.48
C VAL A 35 10.98 -1.22 10.86
N GLN A 36 12.11 -0.58 10.54
CA GLN A 36 12.12 0.73 9.87
C GLN A 36 11.44 0.69 8.49
N SER A 37 11.71 -0.34 7.68
CA SER A 37 11.07 -0.50 6.36
C SER A 37 9.55 -0.62 6.48
N VAL A 38 9.04 -1.35 7.49
CA VAL A 38 7.60 -1.46 7.75
C VAL A 38 7.01 -0.11 8.18
N ILE A 39 7.66 0.60 9.10
CA ILE A 39 7.20 1.91 9.57
C ILE A 39 7.18 2.92 8.41
N ASN A 40 8.24 2.98 7.60
CA ASN A 40 8.33 3.88 6.46
C ASN A 40 7.28 3.56 5.40
N TRP A 41 7.03 2.27 5.14
CA TRP A 41 5.93 1.85 4.26
C TRP A 41 4.58 2.32 4.79
N TYR A 42 4.33 2.12 6.08
CA TYR A 42 3.08 2.55 6.71
C TYR A 42 2.90 4.06 6.66
N LYS A 43 3.95 4.85 6.95
CA LYS A 43 3.91 6.32 6.81
C LYS A 43 3.59 6.77 5.39
N ARG A 44 4.08 6.05 4.38
CA ARG A 44 3.89 6.40 2.96
C ARG A 44 2.53 6.02 2.39
N PHE A 45 2.00 4.86 2.79
CA PHE A 45 0.80 4.28 2.17
C PHE A 45 -0.39 4.11 3.13
N ASN A 46 -0.19 4.42 4.41
CA ASN A 46 -1.14 4.21 5.51
C ASN A 46 -1.75 2.79 5.54
N THR A 47 -0.96 1.80 5.11
CA THR A 47 -1.39 0.41 5.00
C THR A 47 -0.24 -0.54 5.30
N VAL A 48 -0.61 -1.69 5.86
CA VAL A 48 0.33 -2.78 6.19
C VAL A 48 0.34 -3.86 5.09
N ARG A 49 -0.70 -3.85 4.24
CA ARG A 49 -0.87 -4.75 3.11
C ARG A 49 0.12 -4.39 2.02
N ASN A 50 0.57 -5.41 1.29
CA ASN A 50 1.26 -5.19 0.04
C ASN A 50 0.25 -4.66 -0.99
N LEU A 51 0.61 -3.57 -1.66
CA LEU A 51 -0.18 -3.05 -2.77
C LEU A 51 -0.19 -4.07 -3.91
N SER A 52 -1.33 -4.21 -4.58
CA SER A 52 -1.39 -4.99 -5.81
C SER A 52 -0.42 -4.40 -6.83
N ARG A 53 0.45 -5.24 -7.39
CA ARG A 53 1.31 -4.80 -8.49
C ARG A 53 0.42 -4.40 -9.66
N ARG A 54 0.73 -3.28 -10.31
CA ARG A 54 0.05 -2.85 -11.55
C ARG A 54 0.17 -3.89 -12.68
N GLY A 55 1.14 -4.81 -12.58
CA GLY A 55 1.44 -5.80 -13.61
C GLY A 55 2.21 -5.19 -14.78
N ARG A 56 2.68 -6.05 -15.69
CA ARG A 56 3.31 -5.65 -16.94
C ARG A 56 2.22 -5.12 -17.88
N LYS A 57 2.39 -3.93 -18.45
CA LYS A 57 1.50 -3.48 -19.54
C LYS A 57 1.57 -4.49 -20.68
N ARG A 58 0.41 -4.93 -21.18
CA ARG A 58 0.35 -5.79 -22.37
C ARG A 58 0.82 -5.01 -23.59
N LYS A 59 1.46 -5.69 -24.55
CA LYS A 59 1.80 -5.10 -25.85
C LYS A 59 0.49 -4.72 -26.54
N VAL A 60 0.35 -3.46 -26.94
CA VAL A 60 -0.84 -2.97 -27.65
C VAL A 60 -0.82 -3.59 -29.04
N ASN A 61 -1.71 -4.54 -29.29
CA ASN A 61 -2.02 -5.02 -30.63
C ASN A 61 -3.40 -4.45 -30.99
N GLY A 62 -3.44 -3.31 -31.68
CA GLY A 62 -4.63 -2.80 -32.36
C GLY A 62 -5.49 -1.77 -31.63
N SER A 63 -5.55 -0.58 -32.25
CA SER A 63 -6.63 0.44 -32.24
C SER A 63 -7.17 0.99 -30.91
N ARG A 64 -6.77 2.24 -30.62
CA ARG A 64 -7.58 3.36 -30.08
C ARG A 64 -8.81 2.94 -29.26
N THR A 65 -8.63 2.64 -27.97
CA THR A 65 -9.73 2.76 -27.00
C THR A 65 -9.97 4.25 -26.78
N MET A 66 -11.08 4.76 -27.30
CA MET A 66 -11.56 6.13 -27.10
C MET A 66 -11.58 6.43 -25.59
N MET A 67 -10.99 7.56 -25.19
CA MET A 67 -11.18 8.08 -23.84
C MET A 67 -12.68 8.40 -23.66
N SER A 68 -13.39 7.60 -22.86
CA SER A 68 -14.72 7.96 -22.39
C SER A 68 -14.58 8.99 -21.27
N THR A 69 -14.36 10.24 -21.65
CA THR A 69 -14.48 11.40 -20.76
C THR A 69 -15.54 12.34 -21.30
N LEU A 70 -16.67 12.36 -20.59
CA LEU A 70 -17.55 13.50 -20.33
C LEU A 70 -18.19 14.23 -21.52
N ARG A 71 -19.49 13.99 -21.73
CA ARG A 71 -20.48 15.02 -22.09
C ARG A 71 -21.83 14.72 -21.44
N VAL A 72 -21.95 15.13 -20.19
CA VAL A 72 -23.23 15.66 -19.69
C VAL A 72 -23.39 17.01 -20.38
N GLU A 73 -24.45 17.20 -21.17
CA GLU A 73 -25.25 18.42 -21.21
C GLU A 73 -26.34 18.35 -22.31
N VAL A 74 -27.57 18.18 -21.82
CA VAL A 74 -28.81 18.85 -22.26
C VAL A 74 -29.00 19.02 -23.78
N LYS A 75 -29.67 18.06 -24.41
CA LYS A 75 -30.46 18.34 -25.61
C LYS A 75 -31.67 17.42 -25.72
N VAL A 76 -32.49 17.45 -24.66
CA VAL A 76 -33.92 17.14 -24.74
C VAL A 76 -34.59 18.50 -24.56
N LEU A 77 -34.99 19.14 -25.68
CA LEU A 77 -35.91 20.28 -25.81
C LEU A 77 -35.60 21.01 -27.12
N THR A 78 -36.11 20.46 -28.22
CA THR A 78 -36.71 21.16 -29.37
C THR A 78 -37.34 20.10 -30.25
#